data_AF-Q2C3X3-F1
#
_entry.id   AF-Q2C3X3-F1
#
_cell.length_a   1.000
_cell.length_b   1.000
_cell.length_c   1.000
_cell.angle_alpha   90.00
_cell.angle_beta   90.00
_cell.angle_gamma   90.00
#
_symmetry.space_group_name_H-M   'P 1'
#
loop_
_entity.id
_entity.type
_entity.pdbx_description
1 polymer ?
#
loop_
_entity_poly.entity_id
_entity_poly.type
_entity_poly.pdbx_seq_one_letter_code
_entity_poly.pdbx_strand_id
1 'polypeptide(L)' 'MFELKKLIATLLMPLPALLIIGVIGLLVLWFTRKKKLASGIIAFSFLGLFAVSFQPVSTSLLRPLEQQYPAFVGLI' A
#
# COMPACT_ATOMS: atom_id res chain seq x y z
N MET A 1 -15.66 -12.17 14.51
CA MET A 1 -14.27 -12.02 15.01
C MET A 1 -13.24 -12.12 13.89
N PHE A 2 -13.40 -13.00 12.89
CA PHE A 2 -12.44 -13.17 11.79
C PHE A 2 -12.50 -12.06 10.73
N GLU A 3 -13.70 -11.63 10.34
CA GLU A 3 -13.91 -10.61 9.30
C GLU A 3 -13.38 -9.22 9.67
N LEU A 4 -13.57 -8.78 10.93
CA LEU A 4 -13.07 -7.48 11.39
C LEU A 4 -11.53 -7.44 11.39
N LYS A 5 -10.91 -8.55 11.80
CA LYS A 5 -9.44 -8.69 11.80
C LYS A 5 -8.87 -8.72 10.39
N LYS A 6 -9.60 -9.35 9.44
CA LYS A 6 -9.26 -9.38 8.02
C LYS A 6 -9.42 -8.01 7.37
N LEU A 7 -10.48 -7.26 7.71
CA LEU A 7 -10.66 -5.89 7.25
C LEU A 7 -9.51 -4.98 7.69
N ILE A 8 -9.12 -5.05 8.98
CA ILE A 8 -7.98 -4.31 9.51
C ILE A 8 -6.70 -4.72 8.79
N ALA A 9 -6.47 -6.02 8.60
CA ALA A 9 -5.30 -6.52 7.89
C ALA A 9 -5.26 -6.06 6.42
N THR A 10 -6.39 -6.05 5.72
CA THR A 10 -6.51 -5.52 4.35
C THR A 10 -6.29 -4.01 4.31
N LEU A 11 -6.79 -3.25 5.31
CA LEU A 11 -6.52 -1.82 5.42
C LEU A 11 -5.04 -1.52 5.69
N LEU A 12 -4.37 -2.42 6.41
CA LEU A 12 -2.95 -2.32 6.74
C LEU A 12 -2.03 -2.81 5.62
N MET A 13 -2.57 -3.43 4.57
CA MET A 13 -1.78 -3.76 3.39
C MET A 13 -1.17 -2.46 2.82
N PRO A 14 0.03 -2.54 2.23
CA PRO A 14 0.77 -1.35 1.80
C PRO A 14 -0.01 -0.50 0.79
N LEU A 15 -0.78 -1.14 -0.11
CA LEU A 15 -1.57 -0.45 -1.14
C LEU A 15 -2.75 0.34 -0.56
N PRO A 16 -3.67 -0.26 0.22
CA PRO A 16 -4.79 0.47 0.83
C PRO A 16 -4.33 1.54 1.82
N ALA A 17 -3.27 1.28 2.61
CA ALA A 17 -2.73 2.25 3.55
C ALA A 17 -2.23 3.53 2.85
N LEU A 18 -1.47 3.38 1.76
CA LEU A 18 -0.97 4.52 0.99
C LEU A 18 -2.11 5.31 0.33
N LEU A 19 -3.15 4.64 -0.17
CA LEU A 19 -4.34 5.31 -0.71
C LEU A 19 -5.07 6.14 0.35
N ILE A 20 -5.23 5.61 1.57
CA ILE A 20 -5.83 6.36 2.68
C ILE A 20 -5.02 7.62 3.00
N ILE A 21 -3.68 7.52 3.04
CA ILE A 21 -2.81 8.68 3.26
C ILE A 21 -2.98 9.72 2.16
N GLY A 22 -3.12 9.29 0.89
CA GLY A 22 -3.36 10.18 -0.25
C GLY A 22 -4.70 10.90 -0.15
N VAL A 23 -5.76 10.20 0.23
CA VAL A 23 -7.10 10.77 0.47
C VAL A 23 -7.06 11.78 1.61
N ILE A 24 -6.37 11.47 2.72
CA ILE A 24 -6.17 12.44 3.82
C ILE A 24 -5.43 13.68 3.31
N GLY A 25 -4.39 13.51 2.50
CA GLY A 25 -3.67 14.61 1.87
C GLY A 25 -4.58 15.49 0.99
N LEU A 26 -5.47 14.89 0.21
CA LEU A 26 -6.47 15.59 -0.61
C LEU A 26 -7.50 16.33 0.25
N LEU A 27 -7.99 15.71 1.34
CA LEU A 27 -8.90 16.37 2.28
C LEU A 27 -8.24 17.59 2.93
N VAL A 28 -6.98 17.46 3.34
CA VAL A 28 -6.21 18.59 3.89
C VAL A 28 -6.00 19.67 2.83
N LEU A 29 -5.74 19.30 1.58
CA LEU A 29 -5.64 20.26 0.46
C LEU A 29 -6.95 21.03 0.25
N TRP A 30 -8.09 20.35 0.35
CA TRP A 30 -9.41 20.92 0.13
C TRP A 30 -9.83 21.84 1.28
N PHE A 31 -9.61 21.43 2.51
CA PHE A 31 -10.06 22.18 3.69
C PHE A 31 -9.05 23.25 4.18
N THR A 32 -7.76 23.13 3.86
CA THR A 32 -6.71 23.98 4.44
C THR A 32 -5.99 24.84 3.39
N ARG A 33 -5.77 26.12 3.70
CA ARG A 33 -4.95 27.04 2.87
C ARG A 33 -3.46 26.64 2.77
N LYS A 34 -3.00 25.66 3.55
CA LYS A 34 -1.61 25.17 3.66
C LYS A 34 -1.30 24.16 2.56
N LYS A 35 -1.38 24.59 1.29
CA LYS A 35 -1.17 23.76 0.10
C LYS A 35 0.18 23.03 0.08
N LYS A 36 1.25 23.63 0.62
CA LYS A 36 2.58 23.00 0.70
C LYS A 36 2.59 21.70 1.50
N LEU A 37 1.91 21.67 2.65
CA LEU A 37 1.89 20.51 3.55
C LEU A 37 1.04 19.38 2.93
N ALA A 38 -0.13 19.74 2.41
CA ALA A 38 -1.01 18.81 1.71
C ALA A 38 -0.34 18.20 0.46
N SER A 39 0.34 19.03 -0.34
CA SER A 39 1.05 18.56 -1.52
C SER A 39 2.20 17.60 -1.18
N GLY A 40 2.89 17.82 -0.05
CA GLY A 40 3.92 16.89 0.43
C GLY A 40 3.35 15.53 0.83
N ILE A 41 2.21 15.51 1.53
CA ILE A 41 1.53 14.26 1.93
C ILE A 41 1.04 13.50 0.70
N ILE A 42 0.43 14.19 -0.26
CA ILE A 42 -0.06 13.58 -1.51
C ILE A 42 1.13 13.03 -2.32
N ALA A 43 2.21 13.80 -2.47
CA ALA A 43 3.39 13.36 -3.20
C ALA A 43 4.04 12.13 -2.55
N PHE A 44 4.12 12.09 -1.22
CA PHE A 44 4.65 10.94 -0.50
C PHE A 44 3.79 9.67 -0.73
N SER A 45 2.46 9.80 -0.62
CA SER A 45 1.54 8.70 -0.92
C SER A 45 1.67 8.21 -2.36
N PHE A 46 1.75 9.12 -3.33
CA PHE A 46 1.94 8.78 -4.74
C PHE A 46 3.28 8.11 -5.02
N LEU A 47 4.38 8.62 -4.45
CA LEU A 47 5.70 7.99 -4.58
C LEU A 47 5.72 6.60 -3.96
N GLY A 48 5.10 6.43 -2.79
CA GLY A 48 4.93 5.13 -2.15
C GLY A 48 4.12 4.18 -3.02
N LEU A 49 3.01 4.64 -3.60
CA LEU A 49 2.19 3.84 -4.53
C LEU A 49 2.99 3.45 -5.77
N PHE A 50 3.77 4.38 -6.32
CA PHE A 50 4.62 4.12 -7.47
C PHE A 50 5.68 3.06 -7.14
N ALA A 51 6.33 3.16 -5.98
CA ALA A 51 7.31 2.18 -5.54
C ALA A 51 6.70 0.78 -5.30
N VAL A 52 5.52 0.72 -4.66
CA VAL A 52 4.80 -0.55 -4.43
C VAL A 52 4.24 -1.14 -5.73
N SER A 53 3.80 -0.29 -6.66
CA SER A 53 3.33 -0.69 -7.98
C SER A 53 4.47 -1.07 -8.92
N PHE A 54 5.72 -0.76 -8.56
CA PHE A 54 6.88 -1.18 -9.32
C PHE A 54 7.10 -2.68 -9.09
N GLN A 55 6.78 -3.47 -10.12
CA GLN A 55 6.91 -4.94 -10.15
C GLN A 55 8.16 -5.50 -9.43
N PRO A 56 9.39 -4.98 -9.61
CA PRO A 56 10.59 -5.55 -8.97
C PRO A 56 10.58 -5.48 -7.43
N VAL A 57 9.89 -4.51 -6.84
CA VAL A 57 9.73 -4.39 -5.38
C VAL A 57 8.78 -5.48 -4.87
N SER A 58 7.67 -5.68 -5.57
CA SER A 58 6.72 -6.75 -5.26
C SER A 58 7.37 -8.13 -5.36
N THR A 59 8.13 -8.37 -6.44
CA THR A 59 8.82 -9.65 -6.65
C THR A 59 9.97 -9.87 -5.66
N SER A 60 10.66 -8.82 -5.21
CA SER A 60 11.75 -8.96 -4.23
C SER A 60 11.24 -9.31 -2.83
N LEU A 61 10.03 -8.86 -2.47
CA LEU A 61 9.35 -9.24 -1.23
C LEU A 61 8.71 -10.64 -1.33
N LEU A 62 8.30 -11.06 -2.53
CA LEU A 62 7.74 -12.40 -2.77
C LEU A 62 8.82 -13.50 -2.79
N ARG A 63 10.03 -13.23 -3.30
CA ARG A 63 11.13 -14.20 -3.38
C ARG A 63 11.47 -14.94 -2.08
N PRO A 64 11.65 -14.28 -0.91
CA PRO A 64 11.94 -15.00 0.33
C PRO A 64 10.76 -15.84 0.83
N LEU A 65 9.53 -15.49 0.44
CA LEU A 65 8.33 -16.23 0.81
C LEU A 65 8.13 -17.48 -0.08
N GLU A 66 8.43 -17.38 -1.37
CA GLU A 66 8.45 -18.51 -2.32
C GLU A 66 9.53 -19.56 -1.98
N GLN A 67 10.61 -19.14 -1.31
CA GLN A 67 11.65 -20.07 -0.84
C GLN A 67 11.26 -20.81 0.44
N GLN A 68 10.38 -20.27 1.29
CA GLN A 68 9.89 -20.93 2.50
C GLN A 68 8.71 -21.86 2.26
N TYR A 69 7.90 -21.58 1.24
CA TYR A 69 6.77 -22.41 0.83
C TYR A 69 6.94 -22.73 -0.65
N PRO A 70 7.47 -23.91 -1.02
CA PRO A 70 7.52 -24.30 -2.42
C PRO A 70 6.11 -24.17 -2.99
N ALA A 71 5.99 -23.50 -4.14
CA ALA A 71 4.73 -23.41 -4.86
C ALA A 71 4.11 -24.81 -4.93
N PHE A 72 2.85 -24.94 -4.53
CA PHE A 72 2.11 -26.18 -4.69
C PHE A 72 1.97 -26.41 -6.20
N VAL A 73 2.96 -27.10 -6.77
CA VAL A 73 2.89 -27.69 -8.09
C VAL A 73 1.91 -28.84 -7.93
N GLY A 74 0.62 -28.50 -8.02
CA GLY A 74 -0.40 -29.48 -8.33
C GLY A 74 0.01 -30.10 -9.66
N LEU A 75 0.56 -31.31 -9.57
CA LEU A 75 0.84 -32.20 -10.69
C LEU A 75 -0.35 -32.15 -11.65
N ILE A 76 -0.12 -31.56 -12.82
CA ILE A 76 -0.83 -31.88 -14.06
C ILE A 76 0.03 -32.91 -14.76
#